data_AF-A0A5C3KC95-F1
#
_entry.id   AF-A0A5C3KC95-F1
#
_cell.length_a   1.000
_cell.length_b   1.000
_cell.length_c   1.000
_cell.angle_alpha   90.00
_cell.angle_beta   90.00
_cell.angle_gamma   90.00
#
_symmetry.space_group_name_H-M   'P 1'
#
loop_
_entity.id
_entity.type
_entity.pdbx_description
1 polymer ?
#
loop_
_entity_poly.entity_id
_entity_poly.type
_entity_poly.pdbx_seq_one_letter_code
_entity_poly.pdbx_strand_id
1 'polypeptide(L)'
;MTSDAQDTTEQEPSLAMDPIWSTSRTARQIYDLGGVEKDITRLLRLAATSVALLTLPQTDGPGDKLPQDGERSEQFVVEVGEYFERLNSIQSNIRSGLSHVRRSRIAPSAIIAPPQDFVPPSLGVGRPNDLRNPSTKNRGLQEEKVDRDAWHGILEALTRLKEARDAESQGNTKPSEPSQSSDAMEE
;
A
#
# COMPACT_ATOMS: atom_id res chain seq x y z
N MET A 1 27.24 -34.72 -44.49
CA MET A 1 26.66 -33.50 -45.08
C MET A 1 25.17 -33.56 -44.79
N THR A 2 24.76 -32.98 -43.66
CA THR A 2 23.80 -31.84 -43.58
C THR A 2 22.40 -32.27 -44.01
N SER A 3 21.39 -32.31 -43.14
CA SER A 3 20.97 -31.17 -42.31
C SER A 3 20.18 -31.61 -41.06
N ASP A 4 20.59 -31.08 -39.92
CA ASP A 4 19.78 -30.98 -38.70
C ASP A 4 18.59 -30.06 -38.96
N ALA A 5 17.38 -30.58 -38.78
CA ALA A 5 16.18 -29.77 -38.62
C ALA A 5 16.13 -29.33 -37.15
N GLN A 6 16.57 -28.09 -36.90
CA GLN A 6 16.36 -27.42 -35.62
C GLN A 6 14.85 -27.21 -35.43
N ASP A 7 14.27 -28.06 -34.57
CA ASP A 7 12.99 -27.81 -33.92
C ASP A 7 13.18 -26.59 -33.00
N THR A 8 12.80 -25.42 -33.53
CA THR A 8 12.85 -24.16 -32.81
C THR A 8 11.57 -24.09 -32.00
N THR A 9 11.56 -24.75 -30.85
CA THR A 9 10.49 -24.62 -29.88
C THR A 9 10.53 -23.18 -29.37
N GLU A 10 9.66 -22.34 -29.93
CA GLU A 10 9.38 -20.99 -29.45
C GLU A 10 8.88 -21.11 -28.02
N GLN A 11 9.82 -20.98 -27.09
CA GLN A 11 9.56 -20.86 -25.68
C GLN A 11 8.92 -19.49 -25.46
N GLU A 12 7.57 -19.46 -25.44
CA GLU A 12 6.79 -18.32 -24.97
C GLU A 12 7.46 -17.75 -23.70
N PRO A 13 7.75 -16.44 -23.66
CA PRO A 13 8.37 -15.86 -22.50
C PRO A 13 7.38 -16.03 -21.35
N SER A 14 7.75 -16.86 -20.37
CA SER A 14 7.17 -16.79 -19.03
C SER A 14 7.22 -15.33 -18.61
N LEU A 15 6.10 -14.61 -18.75
CA LEU A 15 6.03 -13.19 -18.43
C LEU A 15 6.40 -13.07 -16.97
N ALA A 16 7.65 -12.67 -16.73
CA ALA A 16 8.20 -12.48 -15.41
C ALA A 16 7.28 -11.50 -14.71
N MET A 17 6.52 -12.00 -13.74
CA MET A 17 5.57 -11.23 -12.95
C MET A 17 6.25 -9.93 -12.51
N ASP A 18 5.70 -8.78 -12.91
CA ASP A 18 6.36 -7.50 -12.63
C ASP A 18 6.70 -7.44 -11.13
N PRO A 19 7.89 -6.96 -10.77
CA PRO A 19 8.34 -6.91 -9.39
C PRO A 19 7.37 -6.10 -8.51
N ILE A 20 6.65 -5.13 -9.09
CA ILE A 20 5.59 -4.37 -8.43
C ILE A 20 4.52 -5.31 -7.83
N TRP A 21 4.13 -6.36 -8.56
CA TRP A 21 3.13 -7.34 -8.12
C TRP A 21 3.70 -8.39 -7.17
N SER A 22 5.01 -8.63 -7.17
CA SER A 22 5.65 -9.62 -6.30
C SER A 22 6.09 -9.09 -4.93
N THR A 23 6.22 -7.76 -4.78
CA THR A 23 6.74 -7.09 -3.57
C THR A 23 5.87 -7.22 -2.33
N SER A 24 4.55 -7.31 -2.48
CA SER A 24 3.61 -7.34 -1.34
C SER A 24 2.59 -8.46 -1.48
N ARG A 25 2.19 -9.04 -0.35
CA ARG A 25 1.12 -10.05 -0.29
C ARG A 25 -0.20 -9.52 -0.84
N THR A 26 -0.51 -8.25 -0.58
CA THR A 26 -1.69 -7.59 -1.13
C THR A 26 -1.55 -7.36 -2.64
N ALA A 27 -0.34 -7.03 -3.12
CA ALA A 27 -0.08 -6.84 -4.54
C ALA A 27 -0.24 -8.15 -5.33
N ARG A 28 0.26 -9.28 -4.81
CA ARG A 28 0.02 -10.61 -5.40
C ARG A 28 -1.46 -10.95 -5.48
N GLN A 29 -2.21 -10.66 -4.41
CA GLN A 29 -3.66 -10.89 -4.39
C GLN A 29 -4.40 -10.04 -5.44
N ILE A 30 -4.02 -8.77 -5.62
CA ILE A 30 -4.60 -7.92 -6.67
C ILE A 30 -4.27 -8.47 -8.06
N TYR A 31 -3.04 -8.93 -8.27
CA TYR A 31 -2.64 -9.58 -9.52
C TYR A 31 -3.45 -10.86 -9.81
N ASP A 32 -3.65 -11.71 -8.80
CA ASP A 32 -4.46 -12.93 -8.91
C ASP A 32 -5.93 -12.60 -9.26
N LEU A 33 -6.49 -11.53 -8.67
CA LEU A 33 -7.82 -11.01 -9.05
C LEU A 33 -7.87 -10.54 -10.51
N GLY A 34 -6.79 -9.95 -11.03
CA GLY A 34 -6.69 -9.61 -12.45
C GLY A 34 -6.72 -10.83 -13.37
N GLY A 35 -6.22 -11.99 -12.91
CA GLY A 35 -6.39 -13.27 -13.58
C GLY A 35 -7.87 -13.68 -13.68
N VAL A 36 -8.63 -13.50 -12.60
CA VAL A 36 -10.08 -13.78 -12.57
C VAL A 36 -10.85 -12.90 -13.56
N GLU A 37 -10.45 -11.64 -13.75
CA GLU A 37 -11.08 -10.74 -14.73
C GLU A 37 -10.91 -11.24 -16.18
N LYS A 38 -9.71 -11.72 -16.51
CA LYS A 38 -9.45 -12.37 -17.80
C LYS A 38 -10.31 -13.63 -17.97
N ASP A 39 -10.48 -14.39 -16.90
CA ASP A 39 -11.31 -15.59 -16.90
C ASP A 39 -12.80 -15.26 -17.12
N ILE A 40 -13.31 -14.18 -16.53
CA ILE A 40 -14.68 -13.70 -16.76
C ILE A 40 -14.86 -13.31 -18.23
N THR A 41 -13.89 -12.61 -18.83
CA THR A 41 -13.96 -12.24 -20.24
C THR A 41 -14.02 -13.48 -21.13
N ARG A 42 -13.22 -14.50 -20.81
CA ARG A 42 -13.24 -15.78 -21.53
C ARG A 42 -14.54 -16.55 -21.32
N LEU A 43 -15.10 -16.52 -20.11
CA LEU A 43 -16.39 -17.11 -19.77
C LEU A 43 -17.53 -16.49 -20.59
N LEU A 44 -17.54 -15.15 -20.73
CA LEU A 44 -18.52 -14.44 -21.56
C LEU A 44 -18.40 -14.83 -23.04
N ARG A 45 -17.17 -15.05 -23.53
CA ARG A 45 -16.95 -15.55 -24.89
C ARG A 45 -17.53 -16.96 -25.09
N LEU A 46 -17.28 -17.87 -24.16
CA LEU A 46 -17.84 -19.24 -24.17
C LEU A 46 -19.38 -19.23 -24.08
N ALA A 47 -19.95 -18.30 -23.29
CA ALA A 47 -21.39 -18.11 -23.24
C ALA A 47 -21.95 -17.63 -24.60
N ALA A 48 -21.28 -16.68 -25.25
CA ALA A 48 -21.69 -16.20 -26.56
C ALA A 48 -21.64 -17.30 -27.63
N THR A 49 -20.60 -18.13 -27.64
CA THR A 49 -20.47 -19.24 -28.60
C THR A 49 -21.48 -20.35 -28.33
N SER A 50 -21.68 -20.75 -27.07
CA SER A 50 -22.71 -21.74 -26.71
C SER A 50 -24.13 -21.29 -27.04
N VAL A 51 -24.45 -20.00 -26.86
CA VAL A 51 -25.74 -19.43 -27.28
C VAL A 51 -25.86 -19.41 -28.80
N ALA A 52 -24.79 -19.09 -29.54
CA ALA A 52 -24.79 -19.15 -31.00
C ALA A 52 -25.05 -20.57 -31.52
N LEU A 53 -24.43 -21.60 -30.90
CA LEU A 53 -24.67 -23.00 -31.23
C LEU A 53 -26.11 -23.46 -30.94
N LEU A 54 -26.80 -22.86 -29.97
CA LEU A 54 -28.21 -23.14 -29.66
C LEU A 54 -29.21 -22.37 -30.55
N THR A 55 -28.78 -21.33 -31.26
CA THR A 55 -29.69 -20.54 -32.09
C THR A 55 -30.20 -21.36 -33.29
N LEU A 56 -31.47 -21.19 -33.66
CA LEU A 56 -32.14 -21.99 -34.69
C LEU A 56 -31.37 -21.97 -36.04
N PRO A 57 -31.37 -23.09 -36.81
CA PRO A 57 -30.74 -23.16 -38.14
C PRO A 57 -31.31 -22.20 -39.19
N GLN A 58 -32.37 -21.44 -38.88
CA GLN A 58 -33.03 -20.52 -39.82
C GLN A 58 -32.30 -19.19 -40.04
N THR A 59 -31.22 -18.89 -39.31
CA THR A 59 -30.42 -17.66 -39.50
C THR A 59 -29.04 -17.89 -40.13
N ASP A 60 -28.60 -19.14 -40.29
CA ASP A 60 -27.33 -19.47 -40.92
C ASP A 60 -27.42 -19.14 -42.43
N GLY A 61 -26.95 -17.95 -42.80
CA GLY A 61 -26.81 -17.59 -44.21
C GLY A 61 -25.75 -18.48 -44.88
N PRO A 62 -25.72 -18.58 -46.22
CA PRO A 62 -24.75 -19.42 -46.97
C PRO A 62 -23.27 -19.00 -46.80
N GLY A 63 -22.97 -18.00 -45.97
CA GLY A 63 -21.62 -17.57 -45.60
C GLY A 63 -21.28 -17.77 -44.12
N ASP A 64 -22.19 -18.33 -43.32
CA ASP A 64 -21.97 -18.54 -41.90
C ASP A 64 -21.18 -19.85 -41.68
N LYS A 65 -20.04 -19.76 -41.00
CA LYS A 65 -19.11 -20.90 -40.82
C LYS A 65 -19.51 -21.77 -39.62
N LEU A 66 -20.80 -22.02 -39.42
CA LEU A 66 -21.24 -22.87 -38.31
C LEU A 66 -21.27 -24.35 -38.72
N PRO A 67 -20.87 -25.26 -37.81
CA PRO A 67 -20.98 -26.70 -38.04
C PRO A 67 -22.42 -27.13 -38.29
N GLN A 68 -22.60 -28.13 -39.16
CA GLN A 68 -23.92 -28.66 -39.49
C GLN A 68 -24.49 -29.52 -38.35
N ASP A 69 -25.75 -29.23 -38.01
CA ASP A 69 -26.74 -29.93 -37.16
C ASP A 69 -26.22 -30.94 -36.10
N GLY A 70 -25.60 -32.06 -36.51
CA GLY A 70 -25.04 -33.07 -35.59
C GLY A 70 -23.82 -32.58 -34.81
N GLU A 71 -22.83 -32.00 -35.50
CA GLU A 71 -21.57 -31.51 -34.90
C GLU A 71 -21.82 -30.30 -33.98
N ARG A 72 -22.87 -29.52 -34.26
CA ARG A 72 -23.29 -28.37 -33.45
C ARG A 72 -23.73 -28.79 -32.05
N SER A 73 -24.43 -29.91 -31.93
CA SER A 73 -24.90 -30.44 -30.64
C SER A 73 -23.76 -31.00 -29.79
N GLU A 74 -22.78 -31.66 -30.41
CA GLU A 74 -21.58 -32.16 -29.72
C GLU A 74 -20.69 -31.02 -29.25
N GLN A 75 -20.45 -30.04 -30.13
CA GLN A 75 -19.67 -28.85 -29.79
C GLN A 75 -20.34 -28.00 -28.71
N PHE A 76 -21.68 -27.93 -28.71
CA PHE A 76 -22.43 -27.27 -27.64
C PHE A 76 -22.17 -27.93 -26.28
N VAL A 77 -22.24 -29.26 -26.19
CA VAL A 77 -22.00 -29.98 -24.93
C VAL A 77 -20.58 -29.75 -24.41
N VAL A 78 -19.59 -29.74 -25.31
CA VAL A 78 -18.19 -29.45 -24.95
C VAL A 78 -18.04 -28.01 -24.43
N GLU A 79 -18.53 -27.02 -25.19
CA GLU A 79 -18.37 -25.60 -24.82
C GLU A 79 -19.13 -25.24 -23.54
N VAL A 80 -20.31 -25.84 -23.30
CA VAL A 80 -21.04 -25.66 -22.04
C VAL A 80 -20.33 -26.32 -20.87
N GLY A 81 -19.75 -27.50 -21.07
CA GLY A 81 -18.90 -28.14 -20.06
C GLY A 81 -17.74 -27.23 -19.64
N GLU A 82 -17.01 -26.69 -20.61
CA GLU A 82 -15.91 -25.74 -20.37
C GLU A 82 -16.39 -24.45 -19.68
N TYR A 83 -17.56 -23.94 -20.06
CA TYR A 83 -18.18 -22.78 -19.42
C TYR A 83 -18.41 -23.02 -17.92
N PHE A 84 -19.01 -24.15 -17.55
CA PHE A 84 -19.31 -24.44 -16.14
C PHE A 84 -18.05 -24.69 -15.31
N GLU A 85 -17.05 -25.38 -15.86
CA GLU A 85 -15.76 -25.55 -15.19
C GLU A 85 -15.07 -24.20 -14.94
N ARG A 86 -15.09 -23.31 -15.95
CA ARG A 86 -14.52 -21.97 -15.80
C ARG A 86 -15.29 -21.12 -14.79
N LEU A 87 -16.62 -21.20 -14.79
CA LEU A 87 -17.48 -20.52 -13.82
C LEU A 87 -17.16 -20.97 -12.39
N ASN A 88 -17.00 -22.27 -12.17
CA ASN A 88 -16.65 -22.83 -10.87
C ASN A 88 -15.25 -22.37 -10.42
N SER A 89 -14.28 -22.34 -11.33
CA SER A 89 -12.94 -21.80 -11.06
C SER A 89 -12.98 -20.32 -10.65
N ILE A 90 -13.70 -19.47 -11.40
CA ILE A 90 -13.93 -18.06 -11.08
C ILE A 90 -14.55 -17.91 -9.68
N GLN A 91 -15.61 -18.67 -9.40
CA GLN A 91 -16.29 -18.62 -8.11
C GLN A 91 -15.37 -18.99 -6.95
N SER A 92 -14.56 -20.05 -7.12
CA SER A 92 -13.57 -20.49 -6.12
C SER A 92 -12.53 -19.40 -5.87
N ASN A 93 -11.98 -18.82 -6.94
CA ASN A 93 -10.95 -17.78 -6.85
C ASN A 93 -11.47 -16.50 -6.19
N ILE A 94 -12.69 -16.04 -6.52
CA ILE A 94 -13.33 -14.88 -5.87
C ILE A 94 -13.54 -15.14 -4.38
N ARG A 95 -14.05 -16.32 -4.01
CA ARG A 95 -14.26 -16.69 -2.60
C ARG A 95 -12.94 -16.74 -1.83
N SER A 96 -11.90 -17.29 -2.43
CA SER A 96 -10.55 -17.32 -1.86
C SER A 96 -9.99 -15.91 -1.69
N GLY A 97 -10.09 -15.08 -2.72
CA GLY A 97 -9.68 -13.67 -2.69
C GLY A 97 -10.40 -12.87 -1.60
N LEU A 98 -11.73 -13.01 -1.50
CA LEU A 98 -12.52 -12.34 -0.45
C LEU A 98 -12.13 -12.81 0.96
N SER A 99 -11.88 -14.12 1.15
CA SER A 99 -11.40 -14.68 2.41
C SER A 99 -10.03 -14.10 2.80
N HIS A 100 -9.15 -13.92 1.82
CA HIS A 100 -7.85 -13.29 2.02
C HIS A 100 -7.96 -11.80 2.35
N VAL A 101 -8.83 -11.05 1.67
CA VAL A 101 -9.12 -9.64 1.99
C VAL A 101 -9.70 -9.49 3.39
N ARG A 102 -10.59 -10.40 3.82
CA ARG A 102 -11.10 -10.39 5.21
C ARG A 102 -10.00 -10.66 6.23
N ARG A 103 -9.04 -11.54 5.91
CA ARG A 103 -7.90 -11.84 6.78
C ARG A 103 -6.84 -10.75 6.79
N SER A 104 -6.65 -10.00 5.70
CA SER A 104 -5.69 -8.90 5.60
C SER A 104 -6.23 -7.58 6.16
N ARG A 105 -7.55 -7.47 6.38
CA ARG A 105 -8.13 -6.39 7.17
C ARG A 105 -7.61 -6.46 8.60
N ILE A 106 -6.73 -5.51 8.92
CA ILE A 106 -6.50 -5.01 10.28
C ILE A 106 -7.88 -4.74 10.89
N ALA A 107 -8.14 -5.25 12.08
CA ALA A 107 -9.40 -4.99 12.77
C ALA A 107 -9.63 -3.47 12.88
N PRO A 108 -10.84 -2.95 12.63
CA PRO A 108 -11.14 -1.53 12.79
C PRO A 108 -10.87 -1.01 14.21
N SER A 109 -10.68 -1.89 15.19
CA SER A 109 -10.16 -1.54 16.52
C SER A 109 -8.74 -0.95 16.51
N ALA A 110 -7.96 -1.12 15.44
CA ALA A 110 -6.69 -0.42 15.26
C ALA A 110 -6.87 1.02 14.70
N ILE A 111 -8.08 1.37 14.25
CA ILE A 111 -8.47 2.71 13.78
C ILE A 111 -9.27 3.46 14.85
N ILE A 112 -9.89 2.75 15.80
CA ILE A 112 -10.48 3.35 17.00
C ILE A 112 -9.32 3.94 17.79
N ALA A 113 -9.29 5.28 17.86
CA ALA A 113 -8.37 5.99 18.74
C ALA A 113 -8.46 5.33 20.12
N PRO A 114 -7.31 5.08 20.76
CA PRO A 114 -7.32 4.56 22.11
C PRO A 114 -8.30 5.38 22.98
N PRO A 115 -8.94 4.77 24.00
CA PRO A 115 -9.76 5.51 24.95
C PRO A 115 -9.06 6.82 25.33
N GLN A 116 -9.80 7.91 25.56
CA GLN A 116 -9.21 9.25 25.76
C GLN A 116 -8.15 9.29 26.89
N ASP A 117 -8.13 8.29 27.78
CA ASP A 117 -7.17 8.12 28.87
C ASP A 117 -6.14 6.98 28.66
N PHE A 118 -6.00 6.45 27.44
CA PHE A 118 -5.05 5.37 27.17
C PHE A 118 -3.62 5.90 27.12
N VAL A 119 -2.89 5.65 28.20
CA VAL A 119 -1.44 5.78 28.24
C VAL A 119 -0.85 4.46 27.78
N PRO A 120 -0.11 4.41 26.65
CA PRO A 120 0.53 3.17 26.21
C PRO A 120 1.48 2.67 27.32
N PRO A 121 1.57 1.35 27.52
CA PRO A 121 2.56 0.81 28.45
C PRO A 121 3.95 1.24 27.97
N SER A 122 4.76 1.79 28.87
CA SER A 122 6.12 2.22 28.56
C SER A 122 6.89 1.06 27.94
N LEU A 123 7.44 1.26 26.73
CA LEU A 123 8.19 0.24 26.00
C LEU A 123 9.55 -0.11 26.64
N GLY A 124 9.90 0.53 27.76
CA GLY A 124 11.16 0.33 28.46
C GLY A 124 11.12 -0.76 29.52
N VAL A 125 12.29 -1.32 29.82
CA VAL A 125 12.53 -2.10 31.05
C VAL A 125 12.25 -1.24 32.28
N GLY A 126 11.38 -1.72 33.17
CA GLY A 126 10.99 -1.04 34.41
C GLY A 126 12.16 -0.90 35.37
N ARG A 127 12.13 0.14 36.22
CA ARG A 127 13.19 0.39 37.20
C ARG A 127 12.88 -0.37 38.49
N PRO A 128 13.90 -0.81 39.25
CA PRO A 128 13.68 -1.45 40.56
C PRO A 128 12.91 -0.59 41.58
N ASN A 129 12.84 0.73 41.37
CA ASN A 129 12.24 1.69 42.31
C ASN A 129 10.73 1.94 42.10
N ASP A 130 10.13 1.39 41.03
CA ASP A 130 8.69 1.55 40.70
C ASP A 130 7.76 0.75 41.64
N LEU A 131 8.34 0.00 42.60
CA LEU A 131 7.61 -0.73 43.64
C LEU A 131 7.14 0.18 44.79
N ARG A 132 7.70 1.40 44.95
CA ARG A 132 7.46 2.25 46.12
C ARG A 132 6.48 3.40 45.88
N ASN A 133 6.21 3.78 44.62
CA ASN A 133 5.27 4.85 44.31
C ASN A 133 4.43 4.49 43.06
N PRO A 134 3.08 4.44 43.17
CA PRO A 134 2.24 4.02 42.05
C PRO A 134 2.08 5.04 40.93
N SER A 135 2.55 6.28 41.11
CA SER A 135 2.45 7.36 40.13
C SER A 135 3.54 7.36 39.04
N THR A 136 4.62 6.58 39.20
CA THR A 136 5.72 6.49 38.21
C THR A 136 5.66 5.24 37.32
N LYS A 137 4.63 4.40 37.51
CA LYS A 137 4.51 3.05 36.91
C LYS A 137 4.50 2.98 35.38
N ASN A 138 4.39 4.11 34.69
CA ASN A 138 4.22 4.17 33.24
C ASN A 138 5.41 4.80 32.51
N ARG A 139 6.58 4.97 33.14
CA ARG A 139 7.76 5.55 32.47
C ARG A 139 8.92 4.57 32.38
N GLY A 140 9.32 4.26 31.16
CA GLY A 140 10.43 3.34 30.88
C GLY A 140 11.80 4.02 31.02
N LEU A 141 12.87 3.23 31.21
CA LEU A 141 14.25 3.73 31.28
C LEU A 141 14.67 4.56 30.04
N GLN A 142 14.11 4.24 28.88
CA GLN A 142 14.37 4.98 27.64
C GLN A 142 13.70 6.36 27.66
N GLU A 143 12.46 6.45 28.14
CA GLU A 143 11.71 7.70 28.23
C GLU A 143 12.37 8.66 29.23
N GLU A 144 12.87 8.15 30.36
CA GLU A 144 13.61 8.97 31.32
C GLU A 144 14.94 9.51 30.74
N LYS A 145 15.63 8.73 29.91
CA LYS A 145 16.85 9.20 29.24
C LYS A 145 16.52 10.34 28.29
N VAL A 146 15.48 10.16 27.47
CA VAL A 146 15.01 11.21 26.55
C VAL A 146 14.59 12.46 27.32
N ASP A 147 13.84 12.32 28.42
CA ASP A 147 13.46 13.44 29.28
C ASP A 147 14.69 14.15 29.85
N ARG A 148 15.66 13.39 30.37
CA ARG A 148 16.90 13.97 30.92
C ARG A 148 17.64 14.76 29.86
N ASP A 149 17.83 14.20 28.68
CA ASP A 149 18.56 14.83 27.58
C ASP A 149 17.81 16.08 27.09
N ALA A 150 16.48 16.04 27.04
CA ALA A 150 15.64 17.19 26.71
C ALA A 150 15.80 18.32 27.75
N TRP A 151 15.80 18.01 29.05
CA TRP A 151 16.03 19.01 30.09
C TRP A 151 17.43 19.63 30.02
N HIS A 152 18.46 18.84 29.70
CA HIS A 152 19.80 19.38 29.47
C HIS A 152 19.83 20.32 28.26
N GLY A 153 19.19 19.93 27.15
CA GLY A 153 19.10 20.77 25.96
C GLY A 153 18.33 22.09 26.20
N ILE A 154 17.26 22.06 26.98
CA ILE A 154 16.51 23.27 27.37
C ILE A 154 17.38 24.19 28.22
N LEU A 155 18.11 23.63 29.19
CA LEU A 155 18.99 24.40 30.06
C LEU A 155 20.13 25.06 29.27
N GLU A 156 20.73 24.33 28.34
CA GLU A 156 21.75 24.85 27.43
C GLU A 156 21.18 26.00 26.56
N ALA A 157 20.00 25.81 25.97
CA ALA A 157 19.34 26.83 25.16
C ALA A 157 18.99 28.08 25.96
N LEU A 158 18.50 27.94 27.19
CA LEU A 158 18.20 29.06 28.09
C LEU A 158 19.48 29.79 28.53
N THR A 159 20.56 29.05 28.77
CA THR A 159 21.86 29.62 29.13
C THR A 159 22.42 30.44 27.97
N ARG A 160 22.38 29.89 26.75
CA ARG A 160 22.76 30.59 25.53
C ARG A 160 21.91 31.84 25.29
N LEU A 161 20.60 31.78 25.53
CA LEU A 161 19.71 32.93 25.36
C LEU A 161 20.00 34.03 26.39
N LYS A 162 20.33 33.64 27.64
CA LYS A 162 20.76 34.57 28.67
C LYS A 162 22.07 35.26 28.29
N GLU A 163 23.07 34.51 27.84
CA GLU A 163 24.36 35.06 27.39
C GLU A 163 24.19 36.04 26.21
N ALA A 164 23.33 35.70 25.24
CA ALA A 164 23.02 36.60 24.13
C ALA A 164 22.36 37.91 24.60
N ARG A 165 21.41 37.83 25.56
CA ARG A 165 20.74 39.00 26.13
C ARG A 165 21.68 39.88 26.94
N ASP A 166 22.59 39.28 27.69
CA ASP A 166 23.60 40.00 28.46
C ASP A 166 24.60 40.73 27.52
N ALA A 167 24.95 40.13 26.38
CA ALA A 167 25.79 40.76 25.35
C ALA A 167 25.09 41.94 24.65
N GLU A 168 23.81 41.80 24.30
CA GLU A 168 23.00 42.90 23.73
C GLU A 168 22.86 44.06 24.73
N SER A 169 22.67 43.75 26.02
CA SER A 169 22.54 44.76 27.07
C SER A 169 23.84 45.54 27.30
N GLN A 170 25.01 44.92 27.07
CA GLN A 170 26.32 45.59 27.16
C GLN A 170 26.65 46.40 25.89
N GLY A 171 26.20 45.96 24.72
CA GLY A 171 26.38 46.67 23.44
C GLY A 171 25.58 47.96 23.31
N ASN A 172 24.48 48.11 24.05
CA ASN A 172 23.67 49.34 24.05
C ASN A 172 24.23 50.48 24.93
N THR A 173 25.43 50.30 25.50
CA THR A 173 26.10 51.29 26.38
C THR A 173 27.50 51.67 25.88
N LYS A 174 27.63 52.19 24.64
CA LYS A 174 28.63 53.20 24.16
C LYS A 174 28.76 53.15 22.62
N PRO A 175 29.05 54.27 21.89
CA PRO A 175 29.03 55.69 22.26
C PRO A 175 28.18 56.56 21.30
N SER A 176 27.46 57.55 21.81
CA SER A 176 27.03 58.70 21.00
C SER A 176 28.15 59.73 20.93
N GLU A 177 28.98 59.66 19.88
CA GLU A 177 29.76 60.81 19.41
C GLU A 177 28.84 61.74 18.61
N PRO A 178 28.63 63.01 19.01
CA PRO A 178 28.10 64.00 18.10
C PRO A 178 29.23 64.58 17.24
N SER A 179 29.15 64.25 15.95
CA SER A 179 29.92 64.86 14.87
C SER A 179 29.62 66.36 14.73
N GLN A 180 30.67 67.10 14.41
CA GLN A 180 30.66 68.51 14.00
C GLN A 180 29.80 68.74 12.73
N SER A 181 28.97 69.79 12.75
CA SER A 181 28.55 70.62 11.60
C SER A 181 27.97 71.91 12.20
N SER A 182 28.63 73.09 12.13
CA SER A 182 28.70 74.00 10.98
C SER A 182 27.38 74.12 10.21
N ASP A 183 26.55 75.11 10.51
CA ASP A 183 26.29 76.27 9.63
C ASP A 183 25.22 77.23 10.21
N ALA A 184 25.39 78.54 9.93
CA ALA A 184 24.45 79.68 9.88
C ALA A 184 23.22 79.77 10.83
N MET A 185 22.81 80.91 11.42
CA MET A 185 22.52 82.21 10.79
C MET A 185 22.06 83.24 11.88
N GLU A 186 22.38 84.53 11.69
CA GLU A 186 21.67 85.78 12.12
C GLU A 186 21.36 85.99 13.63
N GLU A 187 21.62 87.13 14.30
CA GLU A 187 21.64 88.57 13.96
C GLU A 187 22.81 89.31 14.66
#